data_AF-A0A653AL51-F1
#
_entry.id   AF-A0A653AL51-F1
#
_cell.length_a   1.000
_cell.length_b   1.000
_cell.length_c   1.000
_cell.angle_alpha   90.00
_cell.angle_beta   90.00
_cell.angle_gamma   90.00
#
_symmetry.space_group_name_H-M   'P 1'
#
loop_
_entity.id
_entity.type
_entity.pdbx_description
1 polymer ?
#
loop_
_entity_poly.entity_id
_entity_poly.type
_entity_poly.pdbx_seq_one_letter_code
_entity_poly.pdbx_strand_id
1 'polypeptide(L)'
;MALSDFVAILRTDLSDPAGELFTDEVLQRCILKGVHRLARDLEISLSVANGEIVPEPEGETLELLLLLGQIHACQVMRATTANAFSFSSGDKRVDKTKQPQHWAELEEDLKAVYKQRLSDIKPGAAASPEDYIITPGGLNPVIYEQGSDL
;
A
#
# COMPACT_ATOMS: atom_id res chain seq x y z
N MET A 1 -15.51 -9.52 -7.17
CA MET A 1 -15.72 -8.07 -7.08
C MET A 1 -14.77 -7.42 -8.07
N ALA A 2 -15.27 -6.51 -8.89
CA ALA A 2 -14.47 -5.91 -9.95
C ALA A 2 -13.50 -4.88 -9.35
N LEU A 3 -12.39 -4.60 -10.07
CA LEU A 3 -11.42 -3.61 -9.60
C LEU A 3 -12.04 -2.22 -9.38
N SER A 4 -13.04 -1.86 -10.18
CA SER A 4 -13.83 -0.63 -10.06
C SER A 4 -14.56 -0.51 -8.73
N ASP A 5 -15.00 -1.62 -8.15
CA ASP A 5 -15.75 -1.61 -6.90
C ASP A 5 -14.81 -1.30 -5.73
N PHE A 6 -13.59 -1.86 -5.73
CA PHE A 6 -12.56 -1.49 -4.76
C PHE A 6 -12.20 0.00 -4.87
N VAL A 7 -12.14 0.55 -6.09
CA VAL A 7 -11.90 1.98 -6.33
C VAL A 7 -13.02 2.84 -5.75
N ALA A 8 -14.27 2.44 -5.93
CA ALA A 8 -15.43 3.17 -5.38
C ALA A 8 -15.43 3.19 -3.85
N ILE A 9 -15.08 2.07 -3.20
CA ILE A 9 -14.93 2.00 -1.75
C ILE A 9 -13.77 2.91 -1.31
N LEU A 10 -12.61 2.77 -1.94
CA LEU A 10 -11.42 3.55 -1.61
C LEU A 10 -11.64 5.06 -1.77
N ARG A 11 -12.43 5.50 -2.75
CA ARG A 11 -12.85 6.91 -2.91
C ARG A 11 -13.65 7.41 -1.72
N THR A 12 -14.57 6.59 -1.23
CA THR A 12 -15.40 6.92 -0.07
C THR A 12 -14.52 7.07 1.18
N ASP A 13 -13.60 6.13 1.39
CA ASP A 13 -12.68 6.16 2.53
C ASP A 13 -11.75 7.38 2.50
N LEU A 14 -11.26 7.76 1.32
CA LEU A 14 -10.41 8.92 1.12
C LEU A 14 -11.18 10.26 1.17
N SER A 15 -12.49 10.21 1.41
CA SER A 15 -13.38 11.39 1.36
C SER A 15 -13.28 12.13 0.02
N ASP A 16 -13.10 11.39 -1.09
CA ASP A 16 -13.06 11.91 -2.47
C ASP A 16 -14.16 11.28 -3.35
N PRO A 17 -15.46 11.47 -3.00
CA PRO A 17 -16.56 10.90 -3.76
C PRO A 17 -16.69 11.51 -5.16
N ALA A 18 -16.16 12.72 -5.38
CA ALA A 18 -16.24 13.44 -6.65
C ALA A 18 -15.05 13.20 -7.58
N GLY A 19 -13.91 12.67 -7.10
CA GLY A 19 -12.71 12.46 -7.91
C GLY A 19 -11.92 13.70 -8.20
N GLU A 20 -11.95 14.65 -7.27
CA GLU A 20 -11.20 15.88 -7.37
C GLU A 20 -9.73 15.68 -6.96
N LEU A 21 -9.47 14.70 -6.08
CA LEU A 21 -8.13 14.43 -5.55
C LEU A 21 -7.43 13.29 -6.29
N PHE A 22 -8.17 12.23 -6.65
CA PHE A 22 -7.61 11.03 -7.26
C PHE A 22 -8.34 10.64 -8.55
N THR A 23 -7.55 10.27 -9.57
CA THR A 23 -8.09 9.57 -10.75
C THR A 23 -8.24 8.09 -10.47
N ASP A 24 -9.14 7.43 -11.19
CA ASP A 24 -9.39 5.99 -11.02
C ASP A 24 -8.13 5.16 -11.29
N GLU A 25 -7.33 5.53 -12.29
CA GLU A 25 -6.09 4.82 -12.62
C GLU A 25 -5.06 4.88 -11.48
N VAL A 26 -5.01 6.01 -10.76
CA VAL A 26 -4.15 6.16 -9.59
C VAL A 26 -4.62 5.23 -8.47
N LEU A 27 -5.92 5.19 -8.19
CA LEU A 27 -6.48 4.34 -7.14
C LEU A 27 -6.34 2.85 -7.46
N GLN A 28 -6.59 2.46 -8.71
CA GLN A 28 -6.36 1.09 -9.19
C GLN A 28 -4.91 0.65 -8.92
N ARG A 29 -3.94 1.49 -9.30
CA ARG A 29 -2.52 1.20 -9.07
C ARG A 29 -2.17 1.13 -7.58
N CYS A 30 -2.77 1.97 -6.73
CA CYS A 30 -2.60 1.90 -5.29
C CYS A 30 -3.08 0.56 -4.72
N ILE A 31 -4.26 0.09 -5.15
CA ILE A 31 -4.81 -1.20 -4.72
C ILE A 31 -3.91 -2.35 -5.18
N LEU A 32 -3.56 -2.40 -6.48
CA LEU A 32 -2.74 -3.49 -7.04
C LEU A 32 -1.34 -3.55 -6.41
N LYS A 33 -0.76 -2.40 -6.04
CA LYS A 33 0.52 -2.35 -5.31
C LYS A 33 0.44 -3.02 -3.94
N GLY A 34 -0.72 -2.95 -3.27
CA GLY A 34 -0.95 -3.54 -1.96
C GLY A 34 -1.05 -5.08 -1.99
N VAL A 35 -1.47 -5.67 -3.12
CA VAL A 35 -1.75 -7.10 -3.26
C VAL A 35 -0.57 -7.99 -2.86
N HIS A 36 0.61 -7.75 -3.44
CA HIS A 36 1.78 -8.60 -3.17
C HIS A 36 2.30 -8.46 -1.73
N ARG A 37 2.22 -7.26 -1.18
CA ARG A 37 2.57 -7.02 0.22
C ARG A 37 1.62 -7.77 1.14
N LEU A 38 0.32 -7.66 0.90
CA LEU A 38 -0.68 -8.32 1.71
C LEU A 38 -0.57 -9.85 1.63
N ALA A 39 -0.36 -10.39 0.42
CA ALA A 39 -0.13 -11.82 0.20
C ALA A 39 0.98 -12.36 1.09
N ARG A 40 2.10 -11.64 1.14
CA ARG A 40 3.26 -11.98 1.96
C ARG A 40 2.99 -11.80 3.46
N ASP A 41 2.42 -10.65 3.84
CA ASP A 41 2.20 -10.31 5.26
C ASP A 41 1.20 -11.28 5.92
N LEU A 42 0.21 -11.79 5.17
CA LEU A 42 -0.75 -12.81 5.61
C LEU A 42 -0.34 -14.26 5.29
N GLU A 43 0.75 -14.48 4.54
CA GLU A 43 1.17 -15.79 4.00
C GLU A 43 0.04 -16.53 3.23
N ILE A 44 -0.74 -15.76 2.47
CA ILE A 44 -1.81 -16.28 1.61
C ILE A 44 -1.41 -16.22 0.15
N SER A 45 -2.07 -17.04 -0.68
CA SER A 45 -1.96 -16.91 -2.13
C SER A 45 -2.88 -15.79 -2.59
N LEU A 46 -2.32 -14.63 -2.93
CA LEU A 46 -3.03 -13.50 -3.55
C LEU A 46 -2.16 -12.95 -4.68
N SER A 47 -2.75 -12.74 -5.85
CA SER A 47 -2.04 -12.37 -7.08
C SER A 47 -2.85 -11.42 -7.95
N VAL A 48 -2.20 -10.79 -8.92
CA VAL A 48 -2.85 -9.97 -9.93
C VAL A 48 -2.84 -10.73 -11.27
N ALA A 49 -4.01 -11.06 -11.79
CA ALA A 49 -4.18 -11.72 -13.08
C ALA A 49 -5.10 -10.87 -13.96
N ASN A 50 -4.64 -10.49 -15.15
CA ASN A 50 -5.39 -9.64 -16.09
C ASN A 50 -5.91 -8.31 -15.48
N GLY A 51 -5.17 -7.75 -14.51
CA GLY A 51 -5.57 -6.53 -13.81
C GLY A 51 -6.60 -6.75 -12.69
N GLU A 52 -7.01 -7.99 -12.43
CA GLU A 52 -7.88 -8.35 -11.31
C GLU A 52 -7.12 -9.09 -10.21
N ILE A 53 -7.71 -9.10 -9.02
CA ILE A 53 -7.11 -9.70 -7.82
C ILE A 53 -7.67 -11.10 -7.65
N VAL A 54 -6.78 -12.10 -7.61
CA VAL A 54 -7.16 -13.52 -7.57
C VAL A 54 -6.37 -14.25 -6.47
N PRO A 55 -7.03 -15.03 -5.59
CA PRO A 55 -8.48 -15.14 -5.43
C PRO A 55 -9.13 -13.83 -4.95
N GLU A 56 -10.45 -13.74 -5.07
CA GLU A 56 -11.19 -12.57 -4.59
C GLU A 56 -10.97 -12.37 -3.08
N PRO A 57 -10.49 -11.19 -2.65
CA PRO A 57 -10.28 -10.93 -1.23
C PRO A 57 -11.62 -10.72 -0.52
N GLU A 58 -11.79 -11.38 0.62
CA GLU A 58 -13.00 -11.30 1.46
C GLU A 58 -12.64 -10.98 2.91
N GLY A 59 -13.62 -10.46 3.66
CA GLY A 59 -13.50 -10.20 5.10
C GLY A 59 -12.30 -9.33 5.45
N GLU A 60 -11.49 -9.79 6.41
CA GLU A 60 -10.30 -9.05 6.88
C GLU A 60 -9.24 -8.84 5.78
N THR A 61 -9.15 -9.76 4.80
CA THR A 61 -8.19 -9.60 3.68
C THR A 61 -8.58 -8.41 2.82
N LEU A 62 -9.88 -8.22 2.58
CA LEU A 62 -10.40 -7.07 1.85
C LEU A 62 -10.12 -5.76 2.60
N GLU A 63 -10.45 -5.71 3.88
CA GLU A 63 -10.25 -4.53 4.72
C GLU A 63 -8.78 -4.09 4.78
N LEU A 64 -7.86 -5.05 4.94
CA LEU A 64 -6.42 -4.78 4.93
C LEU A 64 -5.91 -4.31 3.56
N LEU A 65 -6.47 -4.86 2.48
CA LEU A 65 -6.11 -4.44 1.12
C LEU A 65 -6.54 -2.99 0.87
N LEU A 66 -7.76 -2.62 1.27
CA LEU A 66 -8.27 -1.25 1.14
C LEU A 66 -7.45 -0.28 1.99
N LEU A 67 -7.09 -0.67 3.21
CA LEU A 67 -6.21 0.11 4.08
C LEU A 67 -4.81 0.35 3.45
N LEU A 68 -4.23 -0.68 2.83
CA LEU A 68 -2.99 -0.51 2.05
C LEU A 68 -3.19 0.43 0.84
N GLY A 69 -4.34 0.34 0.18
CA GLY A 69 -4.74 1.27 -0.87
C GLY A 69 -4.75 2.72 -0.39
N GLN A 70 -5.32 3.00 0.78
CA GLN A 70 -5.36 4.33 1.39
C GLN A 70 -3.94 4.84 1.73
N ILE A 71 -3.10 3.98 2.32
CA ILE A 71 -1.69 4.33 2.62
C ILE A 71 -0.95 4.72 1.33
N HIS A 72 -1.13 3.95 0.26
CA HIS A 72 -0.51 4.26 -1.03
C HIS A 72 -1.07 5.53 -1.67
N ALA A 73 -2.36 5.80 -1.53
CA ALA A 73 -2.96 7.06 -1.97
C ALA A 73 -2.36 8.27 -1.22
N CYS A 74 -2.18 8.17 0.10
CA CYS A 74 -1.50 9.19 0.90
C CYS A 74 -0.06 9.43 0.42
N GLN A 75 0.69 8.36 0.09
CA GLN A 75 2.04 8.47 -0.49
C GLN A 75 2.04 9.23 -1.83
N VAL A 76 1.07 8.96 -2.69
CA VAL A 76 0.91 9.67 -3.97
C VAL A 76 0.62 11.16 -3.74
N MET A 77 -0.28 11.50 -2.81
CA MET A 77 -0.60 12.89 -2.50
C MET A 77 0.56 13.62 -1.86
N ARG A 78 1.29 12.98 -0.96
CA ARG A 78 2.50 13.54 -0.36
C ARG A 78 3.55 13.87 -1.43
N ALA A 79 3.77 12.96 -2.38
CA ALA A 79 4.68 13.20 -3.50
C ALA A 79 4.19 14.33 -4.43
N THR A 80 2.89 14.35 -4.72
CA THR A 80 2.26 15.37 -5.60
C THR A 80 2.32 16.76 -4.98
N THR A 81 2.07 16.85 -3.68
CA THR A 81 2.05 18.13 -2.93
C THR A 81 3.43 18.56 -2.45
N ALA A 82 4.47 17.72 -2.57
CA ALA A 82 5.83 18.02 -2.07
C ALA A 82 6.42 19.33 -2.60
N ASN A 83 6.04 19.75 -3.81
CA ASN A 83 6.48 21.00 -4.43
C ASN A 83 5.46 22.15 -4.27
N ALA A 84 4.48 22.03 -3.39
CA ALA A 84 3.47 23.05 -3.17
C ALA A 84 4.13 24.35 -2.66
N PHE A 85 4.06 25.39 -3.47
CA PHE A 85 4.56 26.73 -3.12
C PHE A 85 3.51 27.50 -2.32
N SER A 86 3.95 28.34 -1.40
CA SER A 86 3.10 29.34 -0.73
C SER A 86 3.16 30.66 -1.50
N PHE A 87 2.00 31.31 -1.66
CA PHE A 87 1.91 32.62 -2.30
C PHE A 87 1.20 33.58 -1.35
N SER A 88 1.78 34.78 -1.19
CA SER A 88 1.17 35.88 -0.45
C SER A 88 1.11 37.10 -1.35
N SER A 89 -0.10 37.62 -1.60
CA SER A 89 -0.30 38.88 -2.33
C SER A 89 -1.26 39.77 -1.55
N GLY A 90 -0.76 40.92 -1.09
CA GLY A 90 -1.51 41.86 -0.26
C GLY A 90 -1.98 41.20 1.04
N ASP A 91 -3.30 41.20 1.26
CA ASP A 91 -3.98 40.68 2.44
C ASP A 91 -4.33 39.18 2.36
N LYS A 92 -4.15 38.53 1.18
CA LYS A 92 -4.47 37.11 1.00
C LYS A 92 -3.20 36.25 1.06
N ARG A 93 -3.14 35.39 2.07
CA ARG A 93 -2.17 34.30 2.18
C ARG A 93 -2.85 32.97 1.92
N VAL A 94 -2.32 32.21 0.96
CA VAL A 94 -2.68 30.80 0.77
C VAL A 94 -1.44 29.99 1.14
N ASP A 95 -1.44 29.44 2.34
CA ASP A 95 -0.37 28.58 2.83
C ASP A 95 -0.70 27.11 2.54
N LYS A 96 -0.09 26.57 1.48
CA LYS A 96 -0.20 25.16 1.09
C LYS A 96 0.98 24.32 1.57
N THR A 97 1.92 24.90 2.32
CA THR A 97 3.15 24.21 2.76
C THR A 97 2.87 23.08 3.75
N LYS A 98 1.69 23.09 4.38
CA LYS A 98 1.23 22.05 5.33
C LYS A 98 0.59 20.84 4.67
N GLN A 99 0.26 20.89 3.38
CA GLN A 99 -0.40 19.75 2.71
C GLN A 99 0.48 18.49 2.70
N PRO A 100 1.78 18.54 2.40
CA PRO A 100 2.64 17.35 2.45
C PRO A 100 2.75 16.75 3.86
N GLN A 101 2.76 17.61 4.89
CA GLN A 101 2.82 17.20 6.28
C GLN A 101 1.54 16.48 6.69
N HIS A 102 0.38 17.03 6.34
CA HIS A 102 -0.92 16.40 6.58
C HIS A 102 -1.00 15.00 5.99
N TRP A 103 -0.59 14.81 4.73
CA TRP A 103 -0.58 13.50 4.10
C TRP A 103 0.45 12.54 4.71
N ALA A 104 1.55 13.06 5.28
CA ALA A 104 2.54 12.25 5.98
C ALA A 104 2.00 11.73 7.32
N GLU A 105 1.33 12.59 8.10
CA GLU A 105 0.70 12.24 9.36
C GLU A 105 -0.39 11.18 9.14
N LEU A 106 -1.26 11.39 8.16
CA LEU A 106 -2.30 10.42 7.80
C LEU A 106 -1.69 9.08 7.33
N GLU A 107 -0.60 9.12 6.55
CA GLU A 107 0.13 7.91 6.14
C GLU A 107 0.66 7.12 7.37
N GLU A 108 1.17 7.83 8.38
CA GLU A 108 1.71 7.22 9.61
C GLU A 108 0.61 6.59 10.47
N ASP A 109 -0.50 7.30 10.68
CA ASP A 109 -1.65 6.82 11.43
C ASP A 109 -2.24 5.54 10.79
N LEU A 110 -2.44 5.55 9.47
CA LEU A 110 -2.97 4.38 8.75
C LEU A 110 -2.00 3.19 8.79
N LYS A 111 -0.69 3.43 8.74
CA LYS A 111 0.31 2.37 8.94
C LYS A 111 0.27 1.78 10.34
N ALA A 112 0.02 2.59 11.37
CA ALA A 112 -0.14 2.11 12.73
C ALA A 112 -1.37 1.20 12.85
N VAL A 113 -2.50 1.61 12.25
CA VAL A 113 -3.72 0.77 12.17
C VAL A 113 -3.45 -0.53 11.43
N TYR A 114 -2.75 -0.48 10.29
CA TYR A 114 -2.41 -1.69 9.52
C TYR A 114 -1.55 -2.65 10.34
N LYS A 115 -0.51 -2.15 11.01
CA LYS A 115 0.35 -2.97 11.87
C LYS A 115 -0.43 -3.59 13.03
N GLN A 116 -1.33 -2.83 13.65
CA GLN A 116 -2.17 -3.32 14.73
C GLN A 116 -3.07 -4.46 14.25
N ARG A 117 -3.85 -4.25 13.18
CA ARG A 117 -4.74 -5.29 12.62
C ARG A 117 -3.97 -6.52 12.16
N LEU A 118 -2.80 -6.33 11.55
CA LEU A 118 -1.93 -7.44 11.16
C LEU A 118 -1.45 -8.24 12.39
N SER A 119 -1.14 -7.56 13.50
CA SER A 119 -0.74 -8.22 14.74
C SER A 119 -1.88 -8.98 15.43
N ASP A 120 -3.12 -8.49 15.29
CA ASP A 120 -4.31 -9.13 15.83
C ASP A 120 -4.63 -10.45 15.08
N ILE A 121 -4.41 -10.46 13.76
CA ILE A 121 -4.60 -11.66 12.91
C ILE A 121 -3.43 -12.63 13.06
N LYS A 122 -2.19 -12.12 13.09
CA LYS A 122 -0.98 -12.92 13.18
C LYS A 122 0.02 -12.31 14.17
N PRO A 123 0.01 -12.77 15.43
CA PRO A 123 0.98 -12.32 16.43
C PRO A 123 2.38 -12.81 16.02
N GLY A 124 3.19 -11.91 15.44
CA GLY A 124 4.52 -12.19 14.90
C GLY A 124 4.79 -11.56 13.53
N ALA A 125 3.75 -11.29 12.74
CA ALA A 125 3.90 -10.62 11.44
C ALA A 125 4.34 -9.15 11.57
N ALA A 126 3.96 -8.49 12.67
CA ALA A 126 4.42 -7.13 12.99
C ALA A 126 5.90 -7.05 13.42
N ALA A 127 6.54 -8.19 13.70
CA ALA A 127 7.92 -8.27 14.18
C ALA A 127 8.98 -8.38 13.05
N SER A 128 8.57 -8.33 11.79
CA SER A 128 9.48 -8.13 10.65
C SER A 128 9.37 -6.71 10.08
N PRO A 129 9.73 -5.66 10.85
CA PRO A 129 9.94 -4.35 10.29
C PRO A 129 11.31 -4.35 9.57
N GLU A 130 11.35 -3.77 8.38
CA GLU A 130 12.57 -3.24 7.73
C GLU A 130 13.58 -4.17 7.03
N ASP A 131 13.57 -5.50 7.19
CA ASP A 131 14.46 -6.35 6.36
C ASP A 131 13.86 -6.63 4.98
N TYR A 132 13.96 -5.63 4.10
CA TYR A 132 13.83 -5.78 2.65
C TYR A 132 15.02 -6.54 2.03
N ILE A 133 15.73 -7.35 2.82
CA ILE A 133 16.61 -8.37 2.29
C ILE A 133 15.68 -9.51 1.87
N ILE A 134 15.69 -9.84 0.57
CA ILE A 134 15.20 -11.13 0.10
C ILE A 134 16.10 -12.15 0.80
N THR A 135 15.76 -12.55 2.01
CA THR A 135 16.36 -13.70 2.65
C THR A 135 15.59 -14.87 2.07
N PRO A 136 16.18 -15.64 1.15
CA PRO A 136 15.49 -16.77 0.57
C PRO A 136 15.40 -17.84 1.66
N GLY A 137 14.32 -17.79 2.45
CA GLY A 137 14.00 -18.82 3.42
C GLY A 137 13.82 -20.14 2.70
N GLY A 138 14.86 -20.99 2.70
CA GLY A 138 14.83 -22.32 2.10
C GLY A 138 15.76 -22.53 0.90
N LEU A 139 16.60 -21.58 0.51
CA LEU A 139 17.68 -21.88 -0.45
C LEU A 139 18.82 -22.61 0.26
N ASN A 140 18.76 -23.94 0.25
CA ASN A 140 19.94 -24.76 0.48
C ASN A 140 20.83 -24.67 -0.77
N PRO A 141 22.11 -24.25 -0.67
CA PRO A 141 23.00 -24.29 -1.81
C PRO A 141 23.10 -25.72 -2.33
N VAL A 142 22.73 -25.91 -3.61
CA VAL A 142 23.00 -27.16 -4.31
C VAL A 142 24.50 -27.20 -4.58
N ILE A 143 25.24 -27.89 -3.71
CA ILE A 143 26.66 -28.17 -3.93
C ILE A 143 26.72 -29.23 -5.03
N TYR A 144 27.11 -28.83 -6.23
CA TYR A 144 27.49 -29.80 -7.26
C TYR A 144 28.88 -30.32 -6.90
N GLU A 145 28.99 -31.59 -6.53
CA GLU A 145 30.28 -32.29 -6.55
C GLU A 145 30.75 -32.32 -8.00
N GLN A 146 31.78 -31.53 -8.30
CA GLN A 146 32.47 -31.60 -9.57
C GLN A 146 33.05 -33.01 -9.67
N GLY A 147 32.48 -33.82 -10.57
CA GLY A 147 32.80 -35.22 -10.72
C GLY A 147 34.30 -35.46 -10.83
N SER A 148 34.83 -36.26 -9.90
CA SER A 148 35.99 -37.09 -10.18
C SER A 148 35.54 -38.20 -11.11
N ASP A 149 35.98 -38.17 -12.37
CA ASP A 149 36.40 -39.36 -13.13
C ASP A 149 36.85 -38.94 -14.54
N LEU A 150 38.17 -38.84 -14.72
CA LEU A 150 38.99 -39.69 -15.61
C LEU A 150 40.47 -39.30 -15.51
#